data_AF-A0A520QIZ6-F1
#
_entry.id   AF-A0A520QIZ6-F1
#
_cell.length_a   1.000
_cell.length_b   1.000
_cell.length_c   1.000
_cell.angle_alpha   90.00
_cell.angle_beta   90.00
_cell.angle_gamma   90.00
#
_symmetry.space_group_name_H-M   'P 1'
#
loop_
_entity.id
_entity.type
_entity.pdbx_description
1 polymer ?
#
loop_
_entity_poly.entity_id
_entity_poly.type
_entity_poly.pdbx_seq_one_letter_code
_entity_poly.pdbx_strand_id
1 'polypeptide(L)'
;MNKRNIMLLAVLSAFSFAFVGCDDGVEGDPDTGVTPDPDGGMMDPDTGVDPDPDGGMMMAEPRGMENPPIPGAGSQIDRIGRPAVSTATIATFNGDETERGMTKDAYNADMDRANWVTTWAPAIAGALAIYDGADTNCGNQLAATPVEPGNPIPADRYATLAGVLADDVVYVNSTTDNCFLYIGVEAQALGLLPDGGCGGRIPSYDVIRTSYSVFIAGTLADIDDGIVADDAEDTTDPDTFPFLSAPL
;
A
#
# COMPACT_ATOMS: atom_id res chain seq x y z
N MET A 1 13.33 -9.86 43.36
CA MET A 1 12.63 -8.57 43.13
C MET A 1 12.40 -8.43 41.64
N ASN A 2 11.26 -8.08 41.07
CA ASN A 2 9.85 -8.20 41.45
C ASN A 2 9.09 -8.10 40.11
N LYS A 3 8.00 -8.85 39.99
CA LYS A 3 7.11 -8.87 38.82
C LYS A 3 6.48 -7.49 38.55
N ARG A 4 6.20 -7.18 37.28
CA ARG A 4 4.96 -6.46 36.90
C ARG A 4 4.60 -6.66 35.42
N ASN A 5 3.48 -7.36 35.23
CA ASN A 5 2.69 -7.46 34.00
C ASN A 5 2.12 -6.10 33.62
N ILE A 6 2.05 -5.77 32.33
CA ILE A 6 0.88 -5.11 31.74
C ILE A 6 0.57 -5.79 30.41
N MET A 7 -0.57 -6.45 30.43
CA MET A 7 -1.31 -7.02 29.31
C MET A 7 -2.08 -5.87 28.67
N LEU A 8 -1.95 -5.63 27.36
CA LEU A 8 -2.99 -4.92 26.61
C LEU A 8 -3.32 -5.73 25.36
N LEU A 9 -4.53 -6.29 25.44
CA LEU A 9 -5.29 -6.94 24.42
C LEU A 9 -5.86 -5.83 23.51
N ALA A 10 -5.58 -5.88 22.21
CA ALA A 10 -6.33 -5.13 21.21
C ALA A 10 -6.70 -6.08 20.07
N VAL A 11 -7.99 -6.06 19.76
CA VAL A 11 -8.76 -6.97 18.94
C VAL A 11 -8.18 -7.06 17.52
N LEU A 12 -7.66 -8.23 17.14
CA LEU A 12 -7.53 -8.60 15.73
C LEU A 12 -8.95 -8.91 15.22
N SER A 13 -9.57 -7.97 14.51
CA SER A 13 -10.69 -8.29 13.63
C SER A 13 -10.13 -9.08 12.46
N ALA A 14 -10.19 -10.40 12.56
CA ALA A 14 -9.89 -11.31 11.48
C ALA A 14 -10.96 -11.15 10.38
N PHE A 15 -10.70 -10.30 9.39
CA PHE A 15 -11.36 -10.42 8.10
C PHE A 15 -10.72 -11.60 7.38
N SER A 16 -11.35 -12.77 7.50
CA SER A 16 -11.09 -13.90 6.60
C SER A 16 -11.68 -13.56 5.23
N PHE A 17 -10.90 -12.90 4.38
CA PHE A 17 -11.13 -13.01 2.94
C PHE A 17 -10.52 -14.33 2.50
N ALA A 18 -11.37 -15.30 2.18
CA ALA A 18 -10.98 -16.46 1.39
C ALA A 18 -10.70 -15.97 -0.04
N PHE A 19 -9.48 -15.48 -0.29
CA PHE A 19 -9.00 -15.33 -1.65
C PHE A 19 -8.60 -16.72 -2.15
N VAL A 20 -9.28 -17.18 -3.21
CA VAL A 20 -8.79 -18.24 -4.09
C VAL A 20 -7.59 -17.66 -4.85
N GLY A 21 -6.45 -17.62 -4.18
CA GLY A 21 -5.18 -17.14 -4.71
C GLY A 21 -4.09 -18.02 -4.13
N CYS A 22 -3.56 -18.91 -4.95
CA CYS A 22 -2.50 -19.86 -4.60
C CYS A 22 -2.91 -20.91 -3.53
N ASP A 23 -4.12 -21.47 -3.62
CA ASP A 23 -4.50 -22.70 -2.90
C ASP A 23 -4.38 -23.90 -3.85
N ASP A 24 -3.55 -24.87 -3.45
CA ASP A 24 -3.27 -26.11 -4.15
C ASP A 24 -4.41 -27.12 -3.96
N GLY A 25 -5.48 -26.91 -4.73
CA GLY A 25 -6.43 -27.90 -5.24
C GLY A 25 -6.80 -29.09 -4.34
N VAL A 26 -7.97 -28.99 -3.70
CA VAL A 26 -8.82 -30.16 -3.41
C VAL A 26 -10.25 -29.87 -3.85
N GLU A 27 -10.68 -30.53 -4.92
CA GLU A 27 -12.09 -30.55 -5.35
C GLU A 27 -12.96 -31.23 -4.28
N GLY A 28 -14.09 -30.63 -3.91
CA GLY A 28 -15.05 -31.29 -3.06
C GLY A 28 -16.22 -30.44 -2.56
N ASP A 29 -17.30 -30.52 -3.33
CA ASP A 29 -18.72 -30.45 -2.92
C ASP A 29 -19.46 -29.10 -3.04
N PRO A 30 -20.62 -29.06 -3.74
CA PRO A 30 -21.46 -27.88 -3.85
C PRO A 30 -22.52 -27.83 -2.73
N ASP A 31 -23.17 -26.67 -2.66
CA ASP A 31 -24.53 -26.49 -2.15
C ASP A 31 -24.68 -26.22 -0.63
N THR A 32 -24.88 -24.95 -0.29
CA THR A 32 -25.85 -24.61 0.76
C THR A 32 -26.77 -23.51 0.25
N GLY A 33 -28.01 -23.91 0.00
CA GLY A 33 -29.06 -23.10 -0.60
C GLY A 33 -29.48 -21.90 0.23
N VAL A 34 -29.80 -20.82 -0.49
CA VAL A 34 -30.50 -19.65 0.02
C VAL A 34 -32.00 -19.90 -0.11
N THR A 35 -32.70 -20.01 1.01
CA THR A 35 -34.17 -19.90 1.05
C THR A 35 -34.58 -18.44 1.10
N PRO A 36 -35.57 -17.99 0.29
CA PRO A 36 -36.17 -16.67 0.44
C PRO A 36 -37.36 -16.72 1.41
N ASP A 37 -37.52 -15.72 2.27
CA ASP A 37 -38.80 -15.44 2.94
C ASP A 37 -38.96 -13.91 3.17
N PRO A 38 -40.19 -13.38 3.23
CA PRO A 38 -40.56 -12.13 2.61
C PRO A 38 -41.05 -11.10 3.66
N ASP A 39 -41.33 -9.89 3.19
CA ASP A 39 -42.26 -8.90 3.75
C ASP A 39 -42.29 -8.68 5.28
N GLY A 40 -41.60 -7.62 5.70
CA GLY A 40 -41.87 -6.90 6.95
C GLY A 40 -41.95 -5.40 6.66
N GLY A 41 -43.16 -4.89 6.44
CA GLY A 41 -43.40 -3.54 5.96
C GLY A 41 -43.17 -2.41 6.97
N MET A 42 -43.22 -1.20 6.40
CA MET A 42 -43.59 0.11 6.98
C MET A 42 -42.96 0.53 8.31
N MET A 43 -42.18 1.62 8.26
CA MET A 43 -42.53 2.88 8.92
C MET A 43 -41.52 3.96 8.52
N ASP A 44 -41.99 4.92 7.72
CA ASP A 44 -41.54 6.30 7.78
C ASP A 44 -41.99 6.87 9.12
N PRO A 45 -41.08 7.48 9.89
CA PRO A 45 -41.45 8.77 10.44
C PRO A 45 -40.36 9.80 10.19
N ASP A 46 -40.74 10.83 9.45
CA ASP A 46 -40.43 12.22 9.74
C ASP A 46 -40.27 12.43 11.27
N THR A 47 -39.02 12.52 11.70
CA THR A 47 -38.66 13.20 12.93
C THR A 47 -37.66 14.28 12.57
N GLY A 48 -38.21 15.44 12.19
CA GLY A 48 -37.80 16.74 12.72
C GLY A 48 -36.33 16.89 13.10
N VAL A 49 -35.65 17.75 12.34
CA VAL A 49 -34.35 18.31 12.72
C VAL A 49 -34.52 19.08 14.04
N ASP A 50 -34.21 18.43 15.16
CA ASP A 50 -33.83 19.11 16.39
C ASP A 50 -32.31 19.40 16.31
N PRO A 51 -31.87 20.66 16.46
CA PRO A 51 -30.46 20.96 16.58
C PRO A 51 -29.99 20.52 17.97
N ASP A 52 -29.26 19.40 18.03
CA ASP A 52 -28.57 18.97 19.25
C ASP A 52 -27.48 20.01 19.61
N PRO A 53 -27.51 20.64 20.80
CA PRO A 53 -26.48 21.56 21.24
C PRO A 53 -25.24 20.87 21.83
N ASP A 54 -25.19 19.54 21.81
CA ASP A 54 -24.07 18.80 22.39
C ASP A 54 -23.02 18.54 21.30
N GLY A 55 -21.83 19.13 21.49
CA GLY A 55 -20.65 19.02 20.63
C GLY A 55 -20.14 17.59 20.48
N GLY A 56 -20.88 16.78 19.72
CA GLY A 56 -20.43 15.51 19.19
C GLY A 56 -19.23 15.78 18.31
N MET A 57 -18.09 15.23 18.70
CA MET A 57 -16.91 15.15 17.84
C MET A 57 -17.36 14.48 16.55
N MET A 58 -17.60 15.26 15.50
CA MET A 58 -17.90 14.72 14.19
C MET A 58 -16.76 13.76 13.87
N MET A 59 -17.08 12.48 13.68
CA MET A 59 -16.11 11.51 13.21
C MET A 59 -15.49 12.14 11.96
N ALA A 60 -14.17 12.31 11.97
CA ALA A 60 -13.50 12.97 10.86
C ALA A 60 -13.83 12.19 9.58
N GLU A 61 -14.63 12.78 8.70
CA GLU A 61 -14.95 12.18 7.41
C GLU A 61 -13.66 11.98 6.63
N PRO A 62 -13.56 10.90 5.82
CA PRO A 62 -12.42 10.71 4.94
C PRO A 62 -12.13 11.97 4.13
N ARG A 63 -10.86 12.36 4.09
CA ARG A 63 -10.35 13.43 3.25
C ARG A 63 -10.50 12.98 1.81
N GLY A 64 -11.17 13.81 1.02
CA GLY A 64 -11.50 13.48 -0.36
C GLY A 64 -11.85 14.74 -1.15
N MET A 65 -12.28 14.54 -2.39
CA MET A 65 -12.68 15.65 -3.27
C MET A 65 -13.77 16.54 -2.64
N GLU A 66 -14.71 15.92 -1.91
CA GLU A 66 -15.82 16.60 -1.26
C GLU A 66 -15.48 17.17 0.13
N ASN A 67 -14.31 16.83 0.69
CA ASN A 67 -13.83 17.32 1.98
C ASN A 67 -12.30 17.51 1.94
N PRO A 68 -11.80 18.49 1.16
CA PRO A 68 -10.37 18.71 1.05
C PRO A 68 -9.83 19.21 2.39
N PRO A 69 -8.80 18.56 2.96
CA PRO A 69 -8.23 19.01 4.22
C PRO A 69 -7.59 20.38 4.00
N ILE A 70 -7.84 21.34 4.89
CA ILE A 70 -6.99 22.52 5.04
C ILE A 70 -5.91 22.13 6.04
N PRO A 71 -4.68 21.84 5.60
CA PRO A 71 -3.64 21.41 6.51
C PRO A 71 -3.26 22.56 7.42
N GLY A 72 -3.21 22.32 8.72
CA GLY A 72 -2.52 23.23 9.63
C GLY A 72 -1.05 23.34 9.21
N ALA A 73 -0.43 24.49 9.42
CA ALA A 73 1.00 24.65 9.16
C ALA A 73 1.79 23.60 9.95
N GLY A 74 2.58 22.77 9.25
CA GLY A 74 3.38 21.70 9.85
C GLY A 74 2.69 20.34 9.99
N SER A 75 1.43 20.20 9.59
CA SER A 75 0.79 18.89 9.48
C SER A 75 1.35 18.10 8.30
N GLN A 76 1.71 16.83 8.51
CA GLN A 76 1.97 15.92 7.40
C GLN A 76 0.65 15.67 6.67
N ILE A 77 0.66 16.03 5.39
CA ILE A 77 -0.48 15.87 4.49
C ILE A 77 -0.41 14.50 3.84
N ASP A 78 0.81 14.08 3.52
CA ASP A 78 1.08 12.88 2.76
C ASP A 78 2.42 12.27 3.16
N ARG A 79 2.50 10.95 3.05
CA ARG A 79 3.71 10.16 3.22
C ARG A 79 4.44 9.85 1.93
N ILE A 80 3.96 10.28 0.73
CA ILE A 80 4.56 9.97 -0.59
C ILE A 80 6.10 10.07 -0.56
N GLY A 81 6.73 8.98 -0.17
CA GLY A 81 8.13 8.70 -0.39
C GLY A 81 8.20 7.92 -1.68
N ARG A 82 7.56 6.74 -1.69
CA ARG A 82 7.58 5.78 -2.80
C ARG A 82 6.28 5.83 -3.60
N PRO A 83 6.35 6.19 -4.89
CA PRO A 83 5.26 6.02 -5.83
C PRO A 83 4.57 4.65 -5.74
N ALA A 84 3.25 4.69 -5.90
CA ALA A 84 2.32 3.56 -5.82
C ALA A 84 2.10 2.92 -4.45
N VAL A 85 2.94 3.12 -3.43
CA VAL A 85 2.80 2.38 -2.14
C VAL A 85 1.43 2.60 -1.49
N SER A 86 1.05 3.85 -1.20
CA SER A 86 -0.25 4.16 -0.59
C SER A 86 -1.43 3.70 -1.46
N THR A 87 -1.36 3.95 -2.77
CA THR A 87 -2.45 3.64 -3.70
C THR A 87 -2.62 2.16 -3.99
N ALA A 88 -1.54 1.37 -3.98
CA ALA A 88 -1.55 -0.04 -4.33
C ALA A 88 -1.68 -0.94 -3.10
N THR A 89 -1.21 -0.51 -1.92
CA THR A 89 -1.08 -1.40 -0.76
C THR A 89 -1.94 -1.00 0.45
N ILE A 90 -2.36 0.27 0.56
CA ILE A 90 -3.13 0.74 1.72
C ILE A 90 -4.62 0.66 1.43
N ALA A 91 -5.28 -0.31 2.07
CA ALA A 91 -6.72 -0.61 1.95
C ALA A 91 -7.23 -0.70 0.50
N THR A 92 -6.37 -1.01 -0.46
CA THR A 92 -6.67 -0.96 -1.90
C THR A 92 -7.76 -1.95 -2.29
N PHE A 93 -7.74 -3.12 -1.65
CA PHE A 93 -8.71 -4.19 -1.87
C PHE A 93 -9.89 -4.15 -0.89
N ASN A 94 -10.01 -3.10 -0.08
CA ASN A 94 -11.18 -2.91 0.77
C ASN A 94 -12.36 -2.40 -0.10
N GLY A 95 -13.47 -3.14 -0.07
CA GLY A 95 -14.70 -2.82 -0.77
C GLY A 95 -15.54 -1.72 -0.10
N ASP A 96 -15.30 -1.44 1.18
CA ASP A 96 -15.87 -0.28 1.88
C ASP A 96 -15.05 0.97 1.56
N GLU A 97 -15.65 1.90 0.82
CA GLU A 97 -14.99 3.13 0.41
C GLU A 97 -14.67 4.07 1.57
N THR A 98 -15.52 4.07 2.60
CA THR A 98 -15.34 4.92 3.78
C THR A 98 -14.16 4.42 4.58
N GLU A 99 -14.11 3.12 4.87
CA GLU A 99 -12.99 2.51 5.59
C GLU A 99 -11.68 2.63 4.81
N ARG A 100 -11.73 2.43 3.49
CA ARG A 100 -10.57 2.63 2.61
C ARG A 100 -10.05 4.07 2.67
N GLY A 101 -10.94 5.06 2.60
CA GLY A 101 -10.58 6.47 2.71
C GLY A 101 -9.95 6.80 4.07
N MET A 102 -10.63 6.43 5.16
CA MET A 102 -10.11 6.63 6.53
C MET A 102 -8.75 5.99 6.74
N THR A 103 -8.52 4.79 6.20
CA THR A 103 -7.24 4.09 6.36
C THR A 103 -6.11 4.79 5.60
N LYS A 104 -6.39 5.28 4.38
CA LYS A 104 -5.42 6.06 3.59
C LYS A 104 -5.08 7.38 4.27
N ASP A 105 -6.06 8.04 4.88
CA ASP A 105 -5.83 9.27 5.64
C ASP A 105 -5.02 9.03 6.90
N ALA A 106 -5.35 7.96 7.63
CA ALA A 106 -4.59 7.57 8.82
C ALA A 106 -3.14 7.23 8.45
N TYR A 107 -2.92 6.53 7.34
CA TYR A 107 -1.58 6.28 6.81
C TYR A 107 -0.86 7.59 6.54
N ASN A 108 -1.44 8.45 5.71
CA ASN A 108 -0.83 9.72 5.28
C ASN A 108 -0.56 10.68 6.46
N ALA A 109 -1.42 10.69 7.48
CA ALA A 109 -1.30 11.55 8.65
C ALA A 109 -0.38 10.98 9.75
N ASP A 110 0.11 9.75 9.63
CA ASP A 110 0.93 9.11 10.66
C ASP A 110 2.33 9.75 10.75
N MET A 111 2.56 10.51 11.82
CA MET A 111 3.82 11.19 12.12
C MET A 111 4.84 10.29 12.83
N ASP A 112 4.44 9.12 13.33
CA ASP A 112 5.28 8.27 14.18
C ASP A 112 6.16 7.35 13.35
N ARG A 113 7.15 7.95 12.69
CA ARG A 113 8.08 7.25 11.81
C ARG A 113 8.75 6.04 12.48
N ALA A 114 9.03 6.11 13.79
CA ALA A 114 9.67 5.01 14.50
C ALA A 114 8.78 3.75 14.55
N ASN A 115 7.47 3.90 14.43
CA ASN A 115 6.50 2.81 14.48
C ASN A 115 5.83 2.50 13.14
N TRP A 116 6.15 3.22 12.06
CA TRP A 116 5.53 3.00 10.74
C TRP A 116 5.56 1.55 10.29
N VAL A 117 6.71 0.88 10.38
CA VAL A 117 6.85 -0.52 10.00
C VAL A 117 5.93 -1.41 10.83
N THR A 118 5.92 -1.23 12.15
CA THR A 118 5.05 -1.98 13.07
C THR A 118 3.57 -1.77 12.76
N THR A 119 3.17 -0.54 12.45
CA THR A 119 1.77 -0.18 12.22
C THR A 119 1.26 -0.64 10.85
N TRP A 120 2.05 -0.45 9.79
CA TRP A 120 1.54 -0.53 8.41
C TRP A 120 2.02 -1.75 7.63
N ALA A 121 3.16 -2.37 7.99
CA ALA A 121 3.65 -3.54 7.27
C ALA A 121 2.63 -4.71 7.23
N PRO A 122 1.81 -4.99 8.28
CA PRO A 122 0.81 -6.05 8.18
C PRO A 122 -0.24 -5.83 7.09
N ALA A 123 -0.74 -4.60 6.95
CA ALA A 123 -1.71 -4.26 5.91
C ALA A 123 -1.06 -4.34 4.51
N ILE A 124 0.16 -3.84 4.38
CA ILE A 124 0.93 -3.92 3.13
C ILE A 124 1.20 -5.37 2.73
N ALA A 125 1.59 -6.23 3.68
CA ALA A 125 1.81 -7.65 3.43
C ALA A 125 0.54 -8.35 2.91
N GLY A 126 -0.64 -7.99 3.41
CA GLY A 126 -1.92 -8.50 2.90
C GLY A 126 -2.18 -8.11 1.46
N ALA A 127 -1.87 -6.87 1.07
CA ALA A 127 -2.00 -6.42 -0.32
C ALA A 127 -0.95 -7.08 -1.23
N LEU A 128 0.29 -7.22 -0.77
CA LEU A 128 1.36 -7.91 -1.49
C LEU A 128 1.00 -9.37 -1.77
N ALA A 129 0.33 -10.05 -0.84
CA ALA A 129 -0.17 -11.42 -1.06
C ALA A 129 -1.12 -11.53 -2.27
N ILE A 130 -1.92 -10.49 -2.52
CA ILE A 130 -2.84 -10.45 -3.66
C ILE A 130 -2.06 -10.19 -4.96
N TYR A 131 -1.06 -9.31 -4.93
CA TYR A 131 -0.23 -9.02 -6.11
C TYR A 131 0.67 -10.18 -6.54
N ASP A 132 1.17 -11.00 -5.61
CA ASP A 132 2.00 -12.19 -5.91
C ASP A 132 1.27 -13.23 -6.80
N GLY A 133 -0.07 -13.17 -6.87
CA GLY A 133 -0.86 -14.01 -7.76
C GLY A 133 -1.24 -13.35 -9.09
N ALA A 134 -0.96 -12.06 -9.28
CA ALA A 134 -1.53 -11.28 -10.38
C ALA A 134 -1.00 -11.66 -11.76
N ASP A 135 0.25 -12.13 -11.86
CA ASP A 135 0.85 -12.64 -13.09
C ASP A 135 0.68 -14.16 -13.28
N THR A 136 -0.11 -14.80 -12.42
CA THR A 136 -0.34 -16.26 -12.35
C THR A 136 0.86 -17.10 -11.90
N ASN A 137 1.94 -16.47 -11.44
CA ASN A 137 3.15 -17.16 -10.96
C ASN A 137 3.39 -16.91 -9.46
N CYS A 138 2.67 -17.62 -8.61
CA CYS A 138 2.78 -17.46 -7.16
C CYS A 138 4.22 -17.66 -6.63
N GLY A 139 4.69 -16.70 -5.84
CA GLY A 139 5.95 -16.79 -5.11
C GLY A 139 7.17 -16.26 -5.81
N ASN A 140 7.01 -15.62 -6.96
CA ASN A 140 8.08 -14.87 -7.59
C ASN A 140 8.20 -13.44 -7.04
N GLN A 141 7.29 -12.96 -6.19
CA GLN A 141 7.39 -11.62 -5.60
C GLN A 141 8.74 -11.41 -4.90
N LEU A 142 9.24 -10.19 -5.03
CA LEU A 142 10.52 -9.79 -4.48
C LEU A 142 10.56 -9.97 -2.95
N ALA A 143 11.65 -10.60 -2.48
CA ALA A 143 11.89 -10.83 -1.05
C ALA A 143 10.79 -11.64 -0.34
N ALA A 144 9.97 -12.38 -1.09
CA ALA A 144 9.07 -13.36 -0.50
C ALA A 144 9.87 -14.51 0.13
N THR A 145 9.51 -14.90 1.36
CA THR A 145 10.12 -16.07 2.00
C THR A 145 9.81 -17.33 1.16
N PRO A 146 10.82 -18.11 0.76
CA PRO A 146 10.60 -19.31 -0.04
C PRO A 146 9.70 -20.32 0.68
N VAL A 147 8.84 -20.99 -0.09
CA VAL A 147 8.06 -22.14 0.38
C VAL A 147 8.76 -23.40 -0.07
N GLU A 148 9.32 -24.14 0.88
CA GLU A 148 9.90 -25.45 0.60
C GLU A 148 8.78 -26.46 0.27
N PRO A 149 8.97 -27.34 -0.73
CA PRO A 149 7.96 -28.34 -1.08
C PRO A 149 7.54 -29.20 0.12
N GLY A 150 6.23 -29.27 0.37
CA GLY A 150 5.65 -30.05 1.47
C GLY A 150 5.61 -29.34 2.82
N ASN A 151 6.04 -28.07 2.89
CA ASN A 151 5.88 -27.23 4.08
C ASN A 151 4.70 -26.26 3.92
N PRO A 152 4.05 -25.86 5.02
CA PRO A 152 3.02 -24.82 4.98
C PRO A 152 3.64 -23.48 4.53
N ILE A 153 2.83 -22.65 3.88
CA ILE A 153 3.20 -21.28 3.52
C ILE A 153 3.54 -20.50 4.80
N PRO A 154 4.73 -19.87 4.90
CA PRO A 154 5.09 -19.07 6.06
C PRO A 154 4.15 -17.88 6.25
N ALA A 155 3.72 -17.62 7.49
CA ALA A 155 2.84 -16.49 7.81
C ALA A 155 3.52 -15.13 7.59
N ASP A 156 4.84 -15.09 7.63
CA ASP A 156 5.68 -13.91 7.43
C ASP A 156 6.22 -13.81 5.99
N ARG A 157 5.63 -14.54 5.03
CA ARG A 157 6.11 -14.63 3.66
C ARG A 157 6.41 -13.28 3.00
N TYR A 158 5.57 -12.26 3.24
CA TYR A 158 5.71 -10.94 2.62
C TYR A 158 6.29 -9.88 3.56
N ALA A 159 6.78 -10.28 4.74
CA ALA A 159 7.17 -9.34 5.80
C ALA A 159 8.37 -8.46 5.41
N THR A 160 9.35 -8.98 4.67
CA THR A 160 10.55 -8.22 4.29
C THR A 160 10.21 -7.07 3.35
N LEU A 161 9.54 -7.35 2.22
CA LEU A 161 9.13 -6.29 1.30
C LEU A 161 8.13 -5.35 1.95
N ALA A 162 7.15 -5.87 2.71
CA ALA A 162 6.20 -5.03 3.43
C ALA A 162 6.90 -4.08 4.43
N GLY A 163 7.96 -4.53 5.09
CA GLY A 163 8.75 -3.69 5.98
C GLY A 163 9.48 -2.55 5.24
N VAL A 164 10.06 -2.85 4.08
CA VAL A 164 10.73 -1.84 3.23
C VAL A 164 9.72 -0.81 2.72
N LEU A 165 8.53 -1.23 2.29
CA LEU A 165 7.49 -0.33 1.79
C LEU A 165 6.79 0.45 2.92
N ALA A 166 6.71 -0.13 4.13
CA ALA A 166 6.16 0.56 5.29
C ALA A 166 7.06 1.70 5.79
N ASP A 167 8.39 1.56 5.65
CA ASP A 167 9.32 2.69 5.74
C ASP A 167 9.28 3.48 4.42
N ASP A 168 8.15 4.17 4.23
CA ASP A 168 7.81 4.94 3.03
C ASP A 168 8.64 6.22 2.92
N VAL A 169 9.94 6.03 2.75
CA VAL A 169 10.93 7.05 2.45
C VAL A 169 11.71 6.60 1.23
N VAL A 170 12.15 7.54 0.41
CA VAL A 170 13.08 7.25 -0.69
C VAL A 170 14.49 7.55 -0.25
N TYR A 171 15.37 6.56 -0.39
CA TYR A 171 16.78 6.71 -0.07
C TYR A 171 17.57 7.22 -1.27
N VAL A 172 18.50 8.13 -0.99
CA VAL A 172 19.42 8.69 -1.98
C VAL A 172 20.84 8.50 -1.49
N ASN A 173 21.68 7.86 -2.31
CA ASN A 173 23.10 7.77 -2.10
C ASN A 173 23.80 8.96 -2.77
N SER A 174 24.17 9.96 -1.98
CA SER A 174 24.84 11.18 -2.46
C SER A 174 26.36 11.03 -2.67
N THR A 175 26.90 9.83 -2.51
CA THR A 175 28.35 9.56 -2.69
C THR A 175 28.72 9.18 -4.13
N THR A 176 27.74 9.01 -5.00
CA THR A 176 27.89 8.63 -6.41
C THR A 176 27.02 9.54 -7.28
N ASP A 177 27.45 9.76 -8.52
CA ASP A 177 26.71 10.45 -9.58
C ASP A 177 26.04 9.46 -10.56
N ASN A 178 26.23 8.16 -10.37
CA ASN A 178 25.64 7.13 -11.22
C ASN A 178 24.17 6.86 -10.84
N CYS A 179 23.25 7.63 -11.41
CA CYS A 179 21.82 7.50 -11.15
C CYS A 179 21.12 6.85 -12.35
N PHE A 180 20.64 5.61 -12.20
CA PHE A 180 20.03 4.86 -13.32
C PHE A 180 18.77 4.09 -12.95
N LEU A 181 18.35 4.10 -11.67
CA LEU A 181 17.27 3.27 -11.17
C LEU A 181 16.55 3.92 -9.98
N TYR A 182 15.23 4.05 -10.11
CA TYR A 182 14.33 4.31 -8.97
C TYR A 182 14.46 3.17 -7.95
N ILE A 183 14.56 3.50 -6.65
CA ILE A 183 14.79 2.54 -5.54
C ILE A 183 16.07 1.71 -5.63
N GLY A 184 17.09 2.18 -6.36
CA GLY A 184 18.34 1.46 -6.53
C GLY A 184 19.10 1.18 -5.22
N VAL A 185 19.12 2.12 -4.26
CA VAL A 185 19.75 1.94 -2.95
C VAL A 185 19.12 0.79 -2.17
N GLU A 186 17.79 0.70 -2.25
CA GLU A 186 17.01 -0.35 -1.61
C GLU A 186 17.19 -1.69 -2.31
N ALA A 187 17.22 -1.70 -3.64
CA ALA A 187 17.53 -2.90 -4.42
C ALA A 187 18.92 -3.45 -4.09
N GLN A 188 19.92 -2.58 -3.89
CA GLN A 188 21.25 -2.98 -3.43
C GLN A 188 21.21 -3.52 -2.00
N ALA A 189 20.47 -2.88 -1.09
CA ALA A 189 20.33 -3.35 0.29
C ALA A 189 19.65 -4.73 0.38
N LEU A 190 18.74 -5.03 -0.55
CA LEU A 190 18.09 -6.33 -0.71
C LEU A 190 18.95 -7.35 -1.48
N GLY A 191 20.14 -6.96 -1.94
CA GLY A 191 21.08 -7.85 -2.65
C GLY A 191 20.70 -8.15 -4.10
N LEU A 192 19.79 -7.38 -4.68
CA LEU A 192 19.30 -7.56 -6.06
C LEU A 192 20.26 -6.98 -7.08
N LEU A 193 21.00 -5.94 -6.67
CA LEU A 193 22.01 -5.30 -7.45
C LEU A 193 23.32 -5.24 -6.67
N PRO A 194 24.47 -5.46 -7.33
CA PRO A 194 25.77 -5.25 -6.70
C PRO A 194 26.02 -3.75 -6.41
N ASP A 195 25.48 -2.87 -7.26
CA ASP A 195 25.53 -1.41 -7.12
C ASP A 195 24.16 -0.83 -7.44
N GLY A 196 23.59 -0.08 -6.50
CA GLY A 196 22.30 0.59 -6.63
C GLY A 196 22.40 2.01 -7.18
N GLY A 197 23.61 2.51 -7.40
CA GLY A 197 23.84 3.89 -7.83
C GLY A 197 23.33 4.91 -6.81
N CYS A 198 22.80 6.03 -7.31
CA CYS A 198 22.23 7.08 -6.47
C CYS A 198 20.92 6.68 -5.79
N GLY A 199 20.19 5.69 -6.33
CA GLY A 199 18.78 5.49 -6.00
C GLY A 199 17.93 6.74 -6.27
N GLY A 200 16.98 7.03 -5.38
CA GLY A 200 16.17 8.24 -5.48
C GLY A 200 15.07 8.16 -6.54
N ARG A 201 14.62 9.35 -6.97
CA ARG A 201 13.67 9.56 -8.05
C ARG A 201 14.12 10.75 -8.90
N ILE A 202 14.01 10.62 -10.22
CA ILE A 202 14.04 11.73 -11.17
C ILE A 202 12.76 11.70 -12.02
N PRO A 203 12.35 12.81 -12.65
CA PRO A 203 11.12 12.87 -13.44
C PRO A 203 11.02 11.78 -14.52
N SER A 204 12.13 11.49 -15.20
CA SER A 204 12.19 10.52 -16.30
C SER A 204 12.16 9.05 -15.88
N TYR A 205 12.13 8.73 -14.57
CA TYR A 205 11.97 7.35 -14.14
C TYR A 205 10.51 6.91 -14.20
N ASP A 206 10.28 5.79 -14.86
CA ASP A 206 9.01 5.07 -14.80
C ASP A 206 8.88 4.33 -13.45
N VAL A 207 8.46 5.11 -12.46
CA VAL A 207 8.31 4.66 -11.08
C VAL A 207 7.11 3.73 -10.90
N ILE A 208 6.08 3.82 -11.74
CA ILE A 208 4.89 2.97 -11.66
C ILE A 208 5.21 1.57 -12.19
N ARG A 209 5.84 1.47 -13.36
CA ARG A 209 6.39 0.21 -13.88
C ARG A 209 7.26 -0.48 -12.86
N THR A 210 8.22 0.24 -12.28
CA THR A 210 9.14 -0.33 -11.28
C THR A 210 8.38 -0.84 -10.05
N SER A 211 7.48 -0.03 -9.47
CA SER A 211 6.71 -0.43 -8.28
C SER A 211 5.86 -1.68 -8.53
N TYR A 212 5.10 -1.74 -9.63
CA TYR A 212 4.29 -2.93 -9.94
C TYR A 212 5.13 -4.14 -10.34
N SER A 213 6.27 -3.94 -11.00
CA SER A 213 7.22 -5.02 -11.28
C SER A 213 7.72 -5.69 -9.99
N VAL A 214 7.97 -4.89 -8.96
CA VAL A 214 8.38 -5.37 -7.64
C VAL A 214 7.25 -6.13 -6.94
N PHE A 215 6.02 -5.59 -6.98
CA PHE A 215 4.87 -6.18 -6.28
C PHE A 215 4.40 -7.49 -6.91
N ILE A 216 4.50 -7.61 -8.24
CA ILE A 216 3.93 -8.73 -8.99
C ILE A 216 5.01 -9.72 -9.41
N ALA A 217 5.97 -9.28 -10.23
CA ALA A 217 6.92 -10.20 -10.87
C ALA A 217 8.20 -10.46 -10.07
N GLY A 218 8.42 -9.66 -9.02
CA GLY A 218 9.65 -9.65 -8.23
C GLY A 218 10.87 -9.11 -8.99
N THR A 219 10.65 -8.27 -9.99
CA THR A 219 11.71 -7.67 -10.80
C THR A 219 11.64 -6.15 -10.77
N LEU A 220 12.59 -5.47 -11.39
CA LEU A 220 12.68 -4.01 -11.35
C LEU A 220 12.05 -3.33 -12.59
N ALA A 221 11.60 -4.08 -13.61
CA ALA A 221 11.14 -3.47 -14.85
C ALA A 221 10.22 -4.32 -15.77
N ASP A 222 9.74 -5.51 -15.37
CA ASP A 222 9.05 -6.40 -16.32
C ASP A 222 7.54 -6.16 -16.48
N ILE A 223 6.90 -5.45 -15.55
CA ILE A 223 5.47 -5.10 -15.60
C ILE A 223 5.31 -3.66 -16.07
N ASP A 224 4.80 -3.50 -17.29
CA ASP A 224 4.60 -2.22 -17.98
C ASP A 224 3.12 -1.80 -17.92
N ASP A 225 2.85 -0.51 -17.72
CA ASP A 225 1.50 0.06 -17.75
C ASP A 225 1.05 0.47 -19.18
N GLY A 226 1.95 0.35 -20.16
CA GLY A 226 1.74 0.67 -21.56
C GLY A 226 1.96 2.15 -21.89
N ILE A 227 2.39 2.96 -20.94
CA ILE A 227 2.73 4.37 -21.14
C ILE A 227 4.20 4.49 -21.51
N VAL A 228 4.45 4.62 -22.81
CA VAL A 228 5.81 4.54 -23.38
C VAL A 228 6.53 5.88 -23.51
N ALA A 229 5.83 7.01 -23.29
CA ALA A 229 6.41 8.35 -23.36
C ALA A 229 5.46 9.40 -22.73
N ASP A 230 6.05 10.51 -22.29
CA ASP A 230 5.32 11.71 -21.91
C ASP A 230 4.82 12.50 -23.14
N ASP A 231 3.78 13.32 -22.94
CA ASP A 231 3.18 14.16 -23.99
C ASP A 231 4.13 15.24 -24.54
N ALA A 232 5.18 15.55 -23.78
CA ALA A 232 6.28 16.39 -24.20
C ALA A 232 7.59 15.66 -23.86
N GLU A 233 8.59 15.79 -24.73
CA GLU A 233 9.96 15.40 -24.37
C GLU A 233 10.34 16.23 -23.14
N ASP A 234 10.54 15.55 -22.01
CA ASP A 234 11.20 16.15 -20.85
C ASP A 234 12.42 16.90 -21.36
N THR A 235 12.70 18.09 -20.82
CA THR A 235 14.02 18.68 -21.00
C THR A 235 15.00 17.69 -20.38
N THR A 236 15.59 16.82 -21.20
CA THR A 236 16.28 15.57 -20.82
C THR A 236 17.52 15.77 -19.95
N ASP A 237 17.74 16.99 -19.45
CA ASP A 237 18.88 17.37 -18.65
C ASP A 237 18.49 17.45 -17.16
N PRO A 238 18.73 16.38 -16.38
CA PRO A 238 18.53 16.41 -14.93
C PRO A 238 19.44 17.43 -14.22
N ASP A 239 20.43 18.00 -14.93
CA ASP A 239 21.37 19.00 -14.40
C ASP A 239 20.94 20.45 -14.69
N THR A 240 19.89 20.67 -15.48
CA THR A 240 19.42 22.02 -15.86
C THR A 240 17.99 22.31 -15.39
N PHE A 241 17.84 23.33 -14.56
CA PHE A 241 16.51 23.82 -14.14
C PHE A 241 15.90 24.80 -15.17
N PRO A 242 14.58 24.74 -15.44
CA PRO A 242 13.58 23.83 -14.89
C PRO A 242 13.70 22.41 -15.45
N PHE A 243 13.49 21.40 -14.58
CA PHE A 243 13.64 19.98 -14.91
C PHE A 243 12.51 19.40 -15.78
N LEU A 244 11.40 20.14 -15.93
CA LEU A 244 10.24 19.73 -16.72
C LEU A 244 10.09 20.68 -17.92
N SER A 245 9.58 20.14 -19.02
CA SER A 245 9.22 20.93 -20.19
C SER A 245 8.16 21.99 -19.87
N ALA A 246 8.13 23.08 -20.65
CA ALA A 246 7.06 24.06 -20.54
C ALA A 246 5.69 23.42 -20.87
N PRO A 247 4.60 23.85 -20.22
CA PRO A 247 3.24 23.40 -20.58
C PRO A 247 2.94 23.71 -22.06
N LEU A 248 2.23 22.79 -22.72
CA LEU A 248 1.75 22.95 -24.10
C LEU A 248 0.56 23.92 -24.19
#